data_AF-A0A7V8QRN8-F1
#
_entry.id   AF-A0A7V8QRN8-F1
#
_cell.length_a   1.000
_cell.length_b   1.000
_cell.length_c   1.000
_cell.angle_alpha   90.00
_cell.angle_beta   90.00
_cell.angle_gamma   90.00
#
_symmetry.space_group_name_H-M   'P 1'
#
loop_
_entity.id
_entity.type
_entity.pdbx_description
1 polymer ?
#
loop_
_entity_poly.entity_id
_entity_poly.type
_entity_poly.pdbx_seq_one_letter_code
_entity_poly.pdbx_strand_id
1 'polypeptide(L)'
;MRKKKKIRILKKENTLPKKTVEQKKKIKINNLIKTLKKKKIDLQFISASENIAWLLNIRGHDSEFTPIPNTYLSVGNDKKINLFCDLKKISTSFKKKLKQIKIIDIKKINIFLSKIKNKKILIDSSTCSIYFENILRKNNKIIEFFDPIYL
;
A
#
# COMPACT_ATOMS: atom_id res chain seq x y z
N MET A 1 -7.85 -7.23 -59.77
CA MET A 1 -8.55 -6.83 -58.53
C MET A 1 -7.86 -7.45 -57.31
N ARG A 2 -6.88 -6.76 -56.69
CA ARG A 2 -6.11 -7.28 -55.54
C ARG A 2 -6.79 -6.85 -54.22
N LYS A 3 -7.42 -7.79 -53.49
CA LYS A 3 -8.02 -7.52 -52.17
C LYS A 3 -6.94 -7.54 -51.09
N LYS A 4 -6.65 -6.37 -50.48
CA LYS A 4 -5.79 -6.23 -49.30
C LYS A 4 -6.50 -6.80 -48.05
N LYS A 5 -5.95 -7.85 -47.43
CA LYS A 5 -6.39 -8.39 -46.13
C LYS A 5 -5.85 -7.49 -45.01
N LYS A 6 -6.74 -6.76 -44.31
CA LYS A 6 -6.43 -6.01 -43.08
C LYS A 6 -6.19 -6.99 -41.93
N ILE A 7 -4.96 -7.09 -41.45
CA ILE A 7 -4.61 -7.82 -40.23
C ILE A 7 -5.06 -6.95 -39.04
N ARG A 8 -6.13 -7.37 -38.34
CA ARG A 8 -6.54 -6.79 -37.05
C ARG A 8 -5.59 -7.30 -35.98
N ILE A 9 -4.74 -6.42 -35.46
CA ILE A 9 -3.90 -6.69 -34.28
C ILE A 9 -4.84 -6.72 -33.06
N LEU A 10 -5.16 -7.92 -32.59
CA LEU A 10 -5.84 -8.13 -31.31
C LEU A 10 -4.84 -7.82 -30.19
N LYS A 11 -4.95 -6.64 -29.58
CA LYS A 11 -4.34 -6.36 -28.26
C LYS A 11 -4.99 -7.30 -27.25
N LYS A 12 -4.29 -8.37 -26.91
CA LYS A 12 -4.69 -9.35 -25.90
C LYS A 12 -4.49 -8.72 -24.52
N GLU A 13 -5.56 -8.15 -23.97
CA GLU A 13 -5.60 -7.76 -22.56
C GLU A 13 -5.42 -9.01 -21.69
N ASN A 14 -4.24 -9.14 -21.07
CA ASN A 14 -3.96 -10.20 -20.12
C ASN A 14 -4.65 -9.88 -18.78
N THR A 15 -5.98 -10.01 -18.73
CA THR A 15 -6.71 -9.99 -17.47
C THR A 15 -6.45 -11.29 -16.72
N LEU A 16 -5.50 -11.26 -15.79
CA LEU A 16 -5.33 -12.32 -14.79
C LEU A 16 -6.67 -12.55 -14.07
N PRO A 17 -7.07 -13.80 -13.77
CA PRO A 17 -8.31 -14.06 -13.06
C PRO A 17 -8.35 -13.28 -11.75
N LYS A 18 -9.33 -12.38 -11.60
CA LYS A 18 -9.50 -11.46 -10.46
C LYS A 18 -9.47 -12.19 -9.10
N LYS A 19 -9.92 -13.45 -9.06
CA LYS A 19 -9.86 -14.35 -7.90
C LYS A 19 -8.43 -14.59 -7.40
N THR A 20 -7.48 -14.82 -8.32
CA THR A 20 -6.09 -15.12 -8.00
C THR A 20 -5.33 -13.90 -7.49
N VAL A 21 -5.66 -12.71 -8.01
CA VAL A 21 -5.03 -11.44 -7.59
C VAL A 21 -5.40 -11.09 -6.15
N GLU A 22 -6.69 -11.17 -5.80
CA GLU A 22 -7.17 -10.88 -4.45
C GLU A 22 -6.60 -11.88 -3.42
N GLN A 23 -6.51 -13.16 -3.79
CA GLN A 23 -5.87 -14.19 -2.96
C GLN A 23 -4.38 -13.89 -2.73
N LYS A 24 -3.64 -13.52 -3.79
CA LYS A 24 -2.21 -13.15 -3.68
C LYS A 24 -1.99 -11.94 -2.77
N LYS A 25 -2.81 -10.90 -2.88
CA LYS A 25 -2.74 -9.72 -1.99
C LYS A 25 -2.92 -10.09 -0.53
N LYS A 26 -3.96 -10.88 -0.21
CA LYS A 26 -4.21 -11.37 1.15
C LYS A 26 -3.03 -12.18 1.68
N ILE A 27 -2.43 -13.03 0.85
CA ILE A 27 -1.25 -13.81 1.23
C ILE A 27 -0.06 -12.90 1.56
N LYS A 28 0.25 -11.90 0.71
CA LYS A 28 1.34 -10.94 0.97
C LYS A 28 1.16 -10.21 2.29
N ILE A 29 -0.03 -9.65 2.52
CA ILE A 29 -0.38 -8.95 3.76
C ILE A 29 -0.31 -9.89 4.97
N ASN A 30 -0.81 -11.12 4.86
CA ASN A 30 -0.74 -12.10 5.94
C ASN A 30 0.69 -12.50 6.27
N ASN A 31 1.56 -12.65 5.26
CA ASN A 31 2.98 -12.93 5.46
C ASN A 31 3.68 -11.75 6.15
N LEU A 32 3.34 -10.51 5.78
CA LEU A 32 3.82 -9.31 6.47
C LEU A 32 3.41 -9.33 7.94
N ILE A 33 2.12 -9.54 8.24
CA ILE A 33 1.59 -9.60 9.60
C ILE A 33 2.25 -10.74 10.42
N LYS A 34 2.46 -11.92 9.81
CA LYS A 34 3.19 -13.02 10.45
C LYS A 34 4.62 -12.60 10.82
N THR A 35 5.29 -11.87 9.94
CA THR A 35 6.64 -11.35 10.19
C THR A 35 6.65 -10.33 11.31
N LEU A 36 5.70 -9.39 11.33
CA LEU A 36 5.54 -8.42 12.42
C LEU A 36 5.33 -9.11 13.76
N LYS A 37 4.46 -10.13 13.82
CA LYS A 37 4.23 -10.93 15.04
C LYS A 37 5.49 -11.65 15.50
N LYS A 38 6.21 -12.31 14.59
CA LYS A 38 7.48 -13.00 14.92
C LYS A 38 8.51 -12.04 15.51
N LYS A 39 8.60 -10.81 14.98
CA LYS A 39 9.52 -9.77 15.45
C LYS A 39 9.00 -8.97 16.65
N LYS A 40 7.83 -9.31 17.22
CA LYS A 40 7.16 -8.57 18.30
C LYS A 40 6.99 -7.07 17.96
N ILE A 41 6.62 -6.79 16.71
CA ILE A 41 6.33 -5.46 16.19
C ILE A 41 4.81 -5.26 16.19
N ASP A 42 4.37 -4.09 16.62
CA ASP A 42 2.94 -3.79 16.72
C ASP A 42 2.36 -3.23 15.43
N LEU A 43 3.11 -2.38 14.76
CA LEU A 43 2.65 -1.65 13.58
C LEU A 43 3.82 -1.45 12.62
N GLN A 44 3.55 -1.53 11.34
CA GLN A 44 4.47 -1.08 10.30
C GLN A 44 3.87 0.12 9.57
N PHE A 45 4.65 1.17 9.43
CA PHE A 45 4.31 2.34 8.64
C PHE A 45 5.16 2.35 7.37
N ILE A 46 4.49 2.41 6.22
CA ILE A 46 5.09 2.39 4.89
C ILE A 46 4.78 3.72 4.22
N SER A 47 5.82 4.43 3.82
CA SER A 47 5.74 5.74 3.14
C SER A 47 6.05 5.69 1.65
N ALA A 48 6.80 4.69 1.19
CA ALA A 48 7.02 4.46 -0.23
C ALA A 48 5.73 4.03 -0.94
N SER A 49 5.29 4.83 -1.92
CA SER A 49 4.06 4.57 -2.68
C SER A 49 4.20 3.34 -3.60
N GLU A 50 5.42 3.04 -4.05
CA GLU A 50 5.81 1.88 -4.84
C GLU A 50 5.60 0.58 -4.04
N ASN A 51 6.09 0.58 -2.79
CA ASN A 51 5.93 -0.54 -1.87
C ASN A 51 4.45 -0.80 -1.55
N ILE A 52 3.67 0.27 -1.38
CA ILE A 52 2.21 0.19 -1.20
C ILE A 52 1.54 -0.39 -2.45
N ALA A 53 1.92 0.07 -3.65
CA ALA A 53 1.38 -0.42 -4.91
C ALA A 53 1.67 -1.92 -5.10
N TRP A 54 2.89 -2.38 -4.79
CA TRP A 54 3.27 -3.79 -4.86
C TRP A 54 2.52 -4.66 -3.84
N LEU A 55 2.35 -4.17 -2.61
CA LEU A 55 1.65 -4.88 -1.54
C LEU A 55 0.14 -5.02 -1.83
N LEU A 56 -0.47 -3.96 -2.37
CA LEU A 56 -1.89 -3.91 -2.69
C LEU A 56 -2.22 -4.42 -4.11
N ASN A 57 -1.20 -4.74 -4.90
CA ASN A 57 -1.29 -5.12 -6.32
C ASN A 57 -2.07 -4.08 -7.16
N ILE A 58 -1.75 -2.82 -6.94
CA ILE A 58 -2.29 -1.67 -7.68
C ILE A 58 -1.34 -1.43 -8.87
N ARG A 59 -1.83 -1.60 -10.10
CA ARG A 59 -1.09 -1.28 -11.33
C ARG A 59 -1.57 0.05 -11.87
N GLY A 60 -0.65 0.98 -12.13
CA GLY A 60 -0.97 2.31 -12.67
C GLY A 60 -1.61 2.31 -14.07
N HIS A 61 -1.57 1.19 -14.81
CA HIS A 61 -2.13 1.08 -16.16
C HIS A 61 -3.55 0.52 -16.23
N ASP A 62 -4.03 -0.15 -15.17
CA ASP A 62 -5.34 -0.84 -15.19
C ASP A 62 -6.42 0.10 -14.63
N SER A 63 -6.94 0.95 -15.52
CA SER A 63 -8.20 1.70 -15.41
C SER A 63 -8.23 2.79 -14.33
N GLU A 64 -8.16 4.05 -14.77
CA GLU A 64 -8.58 5.27 -14.03
C GLU A 64 -7.86 5.62 -12.72
N PHE A 65 -6.73 4.97 -12.38
CA PHE A 65 -5.92 5.35 -11.24
C PHE A 65 -4.57 5.88 -11.73
N THR A 66 -4.43 7.21 -11.70
CA THR A 66 -3.10 7.84 -11.74
C THR A 66 -2.26 7.16 -10.66
N PRO A 67 -0.99 6.77 -10.92
CA PRO A 67 -0.12 6.12 -9.93
C PRO A 67 -0.20 6.95 -8.67
N ILE A 68 -0.77 6.41 -7.58
CA ILE A 68 -1.26 7.25 -6.47
C ILE A 68 -0.03 7.90 -5.84
N PRO A 69 0.31 9.16 -6.20
CA PRO A 69 1.47 9.80 -5.63
C PRO A 69 1.05 10.18 -4.22
N ASN A 70 1.97 10.10 -3.27
CA ASN A 70 1.71 10.54 -1.90
C ASN A 70 0.64 9.67 -1.19
N THR A 71 0.90 8.36 -1.13
CA THR A 71 0.14 7.43 -0.28
C THR A 71 0.98 6.90 0.86
N TYR A 72 0.31 6.64 1.98
CA TYR A 72 0.93 5.99 3.13
C TYR A 72 0.07 4.81 3.58
N LEU A 73 0.70 3.80 4.16
CA LEU A 73 0.01 2.62 4.66
C LEU A 73 0.47 2.30 6.07
N SER A 74 -0.48 2.06 6.98
CA SER A 74 -0.19 1.46 8.28
C SER A 74 -0.74 0.03 8.32
N VAL A 75 0.10 -0.93 8.70
CA VAL A 75 -0.28 -2.34 8.88
C VAL A 75 -0.05 -2.72 10.32
N GLY A 76 -1.13 -2.99 11.05
CA GLY A 76 -1.08 -3.50 12.42
C GLY A 76 -0.91 -5.03 12.47
N ASN A 77 -0.26 -5.51 13.53
CA ASN A 77 -0.17 -6.95 13.82
C ASN A 77 -1.54 -7.57 14.16
N ASP A 78 -2.54 -6.75 14.45
CA ASP A 78 -3.95 -7.09 14.70
C ASP A 78 -4.79 -7.20 13.41
N LYS A 79 -4.13 -7.19 12.24
CA LYS A 79 -4.75 -7.19 10.90
C LYS A 79 -5.51 -5.90 10.56
N LYS A 80 -5.39 -4.82 11.35
CA LYS A 80 -5.93 -3.52 10.96
C LYS A 80 -4.99 -2.87 9.94
N ILE A 81 -5.55 -2.52 8.79
CA ILE A 81 -4.81 -1.90 7.69
C ILE A 81 -5.48 -0.57 7.36
N ASN A 82 -4.70 0.51 7.40
CA ASN A 82 -5.18 1.84 7.04
C ASN A 82 -4.35 2.38 5.88
N LEU A 83 -5.03 2.83 4.83
CA LEU A 83 -4.44 3.47 3.65
C LEU A 83 -4.78 4.96 3.70
N PHE A 84 -3.75 5.80 3.68
CA PHE A 84 -3.86 7.26 3.66
C PHE A 84 -3.66 7.74 2.22
N CYS A 85 -4.67 8.43 1.68
CA CYS A 85 -4.65 8.94 0.32
C CYS A 85 -5.70 10.03 0.12
N ASP A 86 -5.58 10.79 -0.97
CA ASP A 86 -6.57 11.82 -1.31
C ASP A 86 -7.88 11.16 -1.76
N LEU A 87 -8.93 11.30 -0.95
CA LEU A 87 -10.23 10.69 -1.20
C LEU A 87 -10.89 11.17 -2.50
N LYS A 88 -10.53 12.36 -3.01
CA LYS A 88 -11.05 12.91 -4.28
C LYS A 88 -10.50 12.18 -5.50
N LYS A 89 -9.30 11.60 -5.38
CA LYS A 89 -8.63 10.88 -6.47
C LYS A 89 -9.01 9.39 -6.52
N ILE A 90 -9.87 8.94 -5.62
CA ILE A 90 -10.23 7.52 -5.48
C ILE A 90 -11.64 7.29 -6.01
N SER A 91 -11.74 6.54 -7.12
CA SER A 91 -13.03 6.13 -7.64
C SER A 91 -13.70 5.06 -6.74
N THR A 92 -15.02 4.97 -6.83
CA THR A 92 -15.84 4.07 -6.00
C THR A 92 -15.50 2.59 -6.24
N SER A 93 -15.05 2.24 -7.45
CA SER A 93 -14.66 0.87 -7.81
C SER A 93 -13.43 0.40 -7.00
N PHE A 94 -12.49 1.29 -6.71
CA PHE A 94 -11.31 0.99 -5.90
C PHE A 94 -11.63 0.88 -4.42
N LYS A 95 -12.52 1.74 -3.90
CA LYS A 95 -13.05 1.57 -2.55
C LYS A 95 -13.68 0.18 -2.38
N LYS A 96 -14.41 -0.32 -3.41
CA LYS A 96 -14.96 -1.68 -3.43
C LYS A 96 -13.88 -2.78 -3.49
N LYS A 97 -12.77 -2.57 -4.21
CA LYS A 97 -11.62 -3.50 -4.24
C LYS A 97 -10.87 -3.55 -2.90
N LEU A 98 -10.93 -2.49 -2.10
CA LEU A 98 -10.23 -2.37 -0.83
C LEU A 98 -11.12 -2.53 0.41
N LYS A 99 -12.24 -3.26 0.36
CA LYS A 99 -13.20 -3.40 1.48
C LYS A 99 -12.60 -3.79 2.84
N GLN A 100 -11.48 -4.51 2.87
CA GLN A 100 -10.78 -4.93 4.10
C GLN A 100 -9.78 -3.90 4.63
N ILE A 101 -9.57 -2.80 3.90
CA ILE A 101 -8.60 -1.75 4.22
C ILE A 101 -9.37 -0.47 4.49
N LYS A 102 -9.07 0.15 5.63
CA LYS A 102 -9.67 1.42 5.98
C LYS A 102 -9.00 2.54 5.21
N ILE A 103 -9.75 3.22 4.34
CA ILE A 103 -9.24 4.37 3.59
C ILE A 103 -9.46 5.63 4.43
N ILE A 104 -8.40 6.38 4.65
CA ILE A 104 -8.37 7.61 5.45
C ILE A 104 -7.85 8.74 4.57
N ASP A 105 -8.44 9.94 4.73
CA ASP A 105 -7.95 11.13 4.07
C ASP A 105 -6.49 11.41 4.48
N ILE A 106 -5.65 11.66 3.48
CA ILE A 106 -4.25 12.03 3.66
C ILE A 106 -4.05 13.18 4.66
N LYS A 107 -4.98 14.15 4.71
CA LYS A 107 -4.94 15.28 5.64
C LYS A 107 -5.01 14.86 7.11
N LYS A 108 -5.57 13.68 7.39
CA LYS A 108 -5.73 13.14 8.74
C LYS A 108 -4.55 12.29 9.19
N ILE A 109 -3.51 12.10 8.36
CA ILE A 109 -2.37 11.24 8.70
C ILE A 109 -1.66 11.72 9.95
N ASN A 110 -1.39 13.03 10.09
CA ASN A 110 -0.69 13.59 11.25
C ASN A 110 -1.44 13.30 12.55
N ILE A 111 -2.77 13.52 12.53
CA ILE A 111 -3.66 13.26 13.66
C ILE A 111 -3.74 11.78 13.97
N PHE A 112 -3.70 10.91 12.95
CA PHE A 112 -3.71 9.47 13.14
C PHE A 112 -2.41 9.00 13.80
N LEU A 113 -1.26 9.39 13.24
CA LEU A 113 0.06 9.00 13.73
C LEU A 113 0.30 9.51 15.15
N SER A 114 -0.13 10.73 15.49
CA SER A 114 0.02 11.30 16.84
C SER A 114 -0.81 10.57 17.90
N LYS A 115 -1.90 9.89 17.51
CA LYS A 115 -2.74 9.09 18.41
C LYS A 115 -2.16 7.70 18.69
N ILE A 116 -1.21 7.23 17.89
CA ILE A 116 -0.53 5.97 18.14
C ILE A 116 0.44 6.20 19.30
N LYS A 117 0.27 5.43 20.37
CA LYS A 117 1.11 5.52 21.58
C LYS A 117 1.47 4.13 22.09
N ASN A 118 2.64 4.01 22.71
CA ASN A 118 3.13 2.81 23.37
C ASN A 118 3.18 1.58 22.44
N LYS A 119 3.57 1.79 21.18
CA LYS A 119 3.70 0.73 20.17
C LYS A 119 5.15 0.61 19.69
N LYS A 120 5.53 -0.60 19.27
CA LYS A 120 6.74 -0.83 18.46
C LYS A 120 6.39 -0.66 17.00
N ILE A 121 6.97 0.36 16.37
CA ILE A 121 6.65 0.76 15.00
C ILE A 121 7.84 0.48 14.09
N LEU A 122 7.61 -0.34 13.08
CA LEU A 122 8.57 -0.57 12.00
C LEU A 122 8.41 0.52 10.94
N ILE A 123 9.50 1.22 10.65
CA ILE A 123 9.58 2.18 9.55
C ILE A 123 10.75 1.81 8.65
N ASP A 124 10.67 2.23 7.39
CA ASP A 124 11.80 2.18 6.48
C ASP A 124 12.58 3.49 6.57
N SER A 125 13.82 3.44 7.05
CA SER A 125 14.67 4.62 7.21
C SER A 125 15.05 5.28 5.89
N SER A 126 15.02 4.54 4.78
CA SER A 126 15.37 5.06 3.45
C SER A 126 14.23 5.84 2.79
N THR A 127 12.98 5.46 3.08
CA THR A 127 11.79 6.04 2.43
C THR A 127 10.90 6.85 3.37
N CYS A 128 11.08 6.75 4.70
CA CYS A 128 10.30 7.50 5.68
C CYS A 128 10.91 8.89 5.88
N SER A 129 10.10 9.93 5.63
CA SER A 129 10.52 11.30 5.93
C SER A 129 10.75 11.47 7.44
N ILE A 130 11.77 12.25 7.79
CA ILE A 130 12.09 12.68 9.17
C ILE A 130 10.86 13.25 9.89
N TYR A 131 9.97 13.93 9.15
CA TYR A 131 8.72 14.49 9.71
C TYR A 131 7.81 13.42 10.33
N PHE A 132 7.47 12.35 9.61
CA PHE A 132 6.62 11.28 10.12
C PHE A 132 7.32 10.45 11.20
N GLU A 133 8.61 10.21 11.02
CA GLU A 133 9.43 9.56 12.03
C GLU A 133 9.36 10.33 13.36
N ASN A 134 9.57 11.64 13.34
CA ASN A 134 9.50 12.47 14.54
C ASN A 134 8.13 12.42 15.22
N ILE A 135 7.04 12.40 14.46
CA ILE A 135 5.69 12.26 15.04
C ILE A 135 5.54 10.91 15.74
N LEU A 136 6.00 9.83 15.10
CA LEU A 136 5.88 8.48 15.64
C LEU A 136 6.81 8.27 16.84
N ARG A 137 8.06 8.73 16.76
CA ARG A 137 9.11 8.55 17.77
C ARG A 137 8.77 9.23 19.10
N LYS A 138 7.96 10.29 19.10
CA LYS A 138 7.51 10.98 20.32
C LYS A 138 6.83 10.07 21.36
N ASN A 139 6.00 9.12 20.91
CA ASN A 139 5.18 8.30 21.80
C ASN A 139 5.40 6.79 21.62
N ASN A 140 6.35 6.38 20.76
CA ASN A 140 6.50 5.00 20.32
C ASN A 140 7.97 4.60 20.19
N LYS A 141 8.23 3.29 20.22
CA LYS A 141 9.56 2.75 19.94
C LYS A 141 9.69 2.47 18.45
N ILE A 142 10.58 3.21 17.79
CA ILE A 142 10.87 3.02 16.36
C ILE A 142 11.85 1.86 16.18
N ILE A 143 11.56 1.01 15.20
CA ILE A 143 12.44 -0.04 14.70
C ILE A 143 12.66 0.30 13.23
N GLU A 144 13.90 0.54 12.85
CA GLU A 144 14.25 0.84 11.46
C GLU A 144 14.53 -0.47 10.71
N PHE A 145 14.11 -0.51 9.45
CA PHE A 145 14.42 -1.58 8.52
C PHE A 145 14.93 -0.96 7.23
N PHE A 146 16.03 -1.51 6.71
CA PHE A 146 16.52 -1.16 5.39
C PHE A 146 15.90 -2.11 4.37
N ASP A 147 15.14 -1.55 3.44
CA ASP A 147 14.71 -2.29 2.26
C ASP A 147 15.92 -2.50 1.34
N PRO A 148 16.34 -3.75 1.05
CA PRO A 148 17.53 -4.00 0.22
C PRO A 148 17.39 -3.52 -1.24
N ILE A 149 16.21 -3.07 -1.63
CA ILE A 149 15.91 -2.56 -2.98
C ILE A 149 16.49 -1.15 -3.20
N TYR A 150 16.82 -0.40 -2.14
CA TYR A 150 17.30 0.98 -2.22
C TYR A 150 18.83 1.15 -1.99
N LEU A 151 19.63 0.13 -2.32
CA LEU A 151 21.11 0.21 -2.33
C LEU A 151 21.64 1.00 -3.53
#